data_AF-A0A357BXM2-F1
#
_entry.id   AF-A0A357BXM2-F1
#
_cell.length_a   1.000
_cell.length_b   1.000
_cell.length_c   1.000
_cell.angle_alpha   90.00
_cell.angle_beta   90.00
_cell.angle_gamma   90.00
#
_symmetry.space_group_name_H-M   'P 1'
#
loop_
_entity.id
_entity.type
_entity.pdbx_description
1 polymer ?
#
loop_
_entity_poly.entity_id
_entity_poly.type
_entity_poly.pdbx_seq_one_letter_code
_entity_poly.pdbx_strand_id
1 'polypeptide(L)'
;MVLNKKIILTMSFTLITALIILCIVGAFLGAEPTERAFSSVPFAVFWIAFIAILLAGIFSFRNIFTKPAMFAMHFGFVLIILGSMSETENCIAIADKFGIGKIHRGKMILFEGQSSNIVRADPYGITKMLPFSVKLNDFRVEYYPKQSPAEPNSVRGYFSDVEIIEDANVVRTASIAVNKPLHYAGYHFYQFGLDENMGRYTIIEIVSDTGVIIVYVGFVFVCIGTFWHFWFERLTKKRFQ
;
A
#
# COMPACT_ATOMS: atom_id res chain seq x y z
N MET A 1 32.22 -2.06 17.92
CA MET A 1 32.97 -3.01 17.08
C MET A 1 32.41 -2.90 15.67
N VAL A 2 33.17 -2.36 14.71
CA VAL A 2 32.67 -2.18 13.32
C VAL A 2 32.68 -3.55 12.65
N LEU A 3 31.52 -4.01 12.18
CA LEU A 3 31.39 -5.29 11.49
C LEU A 3 32.23 -5.28 10.20
N ASN A 4 32.93 -6.39 9.91
CA ASN A 4 33.78 -6.47 8.73
C ASN A 4 32.95 -6.24 7.45
N LYS A 5 33.40 -5.31 6.59
CA LYS A 5 32.74 -4.98 5.32
C LYS A 5 32.46 -6.20 4.44
N LYS A 6 33.35 -7.19 4.41
CA LYS A 6 33.13 -8.45 3.67
C LYS A 6 31.95 -9.24 4.24
N ILE A 7 31.86 -9.32 5.57
CA ILE A 7 30.75 -10.01 6.25
C ILE A 7 29.43 -9.29 5.94
N ILE A 8 29.41 -7.95 6.01
CA ILE A 8 28.22 -7.16 5.66
C ILE A 8 27.76 -7.49 4.24
N LEU A 9 28.67 -7.44 3.27
CA LEU A 9 28.35 -7.74 1.87
C LEU A 9 27.83 -9.17 1.70
N THR A 10 28.50 -10.17 2.28
CA THR A 10 28.05 -11.57 2.20
C THR A 10 26.66 -11.75 2.79
N MET A 11 26.40 -11.19 3.98
CA MET A 11 25.08 -11.26 4.61
C MET A 11 24.01 -10.56 3.77
N SER A 12 24.30 -9.38 3.21
CA SER A 12 23.38 -8.67 2.33
C SER A 12 23.02 -9.51 1.09
N PHE A 13 24.02 -10.09 0.41
CA PHE A 13 23.76 -10.94 -0.76
C PHE A 13 22.93 -12.18 -0.42
N THR A 14 23.21 -12.84 0.71
CA THR A 14 22.43 -13.98 1.18
C THR A 14 20.98 -13.58 1.47
N LEU A 15 20.74 -12.47 2.18
CA LEU A 15 19.39 -12.01 2.51
C LEU A 15 18.61 -11.58 1.26
N ILE A 16 19.24 -10.89 0.32
CA ILE A 16 18.61 -10.52 -0.96
C ILE A 16 18.24 -11.78 -1.76
N THR A 17 19.13 -12.77 -1.81
CA THR A 17 18.86 -14.03 -2.51
C THR A 17 17.70 -14.78 -1.87
N ALA A 18 17.66 -14.84 -0.53
CA ALA A 18 16.54 -15.43 0.20
C ALA A 18 15.21 -14.68 -0.05
N LEU A 19 15.23 -13.35 -0.10
CA LEU A 19 14.05 -12.54 -0.44
C LEU A 19 13.53 -12.86 -1.84
N ILE A 20 14.42 -12.95 -2.83
CA ILE A 20 14.05 -13.28 -4.21
C ILE A 20 13.38 -14.66 -4.26
N ILE A 21 13.97 -15.67 -3.62
CA ILE A 21 13.39 -17.03 -3.58
C ILE A 21 12.02 -17.01 -2.92
N LEU A 22 11.87 -16.31 -1.80
CA LEU A 22 10.60 -16.22 -1.09
C LEU A 22 9.52 -15.50 -1.92
N CYS A 23 9.88 -14.42 -2.61
CA CYS A 23 8.95 -13.72 -3.52
C CYS A 23 8.50 -14.64 -4.68
N ILE A 24 9.42 -15.43 -5.25
CA ILE A 24 9.10 -16.40 -6.31
C ILE A 24 8.15 -17.46 -5.76
N VAL A 25 8.46 -18.06 -4.61
CA VAL A 25 7.60 -19.08 -3.98
C VAL A 25 6.22 -18.51 -3.65
N GLY A 26 6.16 -17.30 -3.07
CA GLY A 26 4.90 -16.62 -2.76
C GLY A 26 4.03 -16.39 -4.01
N ALA A 27 4.64 -16.01 -5.13
CA ALA A 27 3.92 -15.84 -6.39
C ALA A 27 3.21 -17.13 -6.85
N PHE A 28 3.76 -18.32 -6.56
CA PHE A 28 3.14 -19.60 -6.90
C PHE A 28 2.12 -20.11 -5.86
N LEU A 29 2.24 -19.71 -4.59
CA LEU A 29 1.31 -20.12 -3.53
C LEU A 29 -0.03 -19.37 -3.57
N GLY A 30 -0.09 -18.23 -4.28
CA GLY A 30 -1.28 -17.37 -4.34
C GLY A 30 -1.35 -16.36 -3.19
N ALA A 31 -2.35 -15.48 -3.23
CA ALA A 31 -2.41 -14.30 -2.37
C ALA A 31 -2.59 -14.61 -0.88
N GLU A 32 -3.61 -15.41 -0.51
CA GLU A 32 -3.91 -15.65 0.92
C GLU A 32 -2.82 -16.41 1.68
N PRO A 33 -2.21 -17.50 1.15
CA PRO A 33 -1.12 -18.17 1.86
C PRO A 33 0.12 -17.28 1.97
N THR A 34 0.40 -16.49 0.93
CA THR A 34 1.50 -15.54 0.91
C THR A 34 1.30 -14.44 1.94
N GLU A 35 0.12 -13.83 2.00
CA GLU A 35 -0.19 -12.79 2.99
C GLU A 35 -0.01 -13.32 4.41
N ARG A 36 -0.50 -14.52 4.72
CA ARG A 36 -0.31 -15.17 6.03
C ARG A 36 1.16 -15.45 6.35
N ALA A 37 1.95 -15.87 5.37
CA ALA A 37 3.37 -16.09 5.56
C ALA A 37 4.11 -14.76 5.80
N PHE A 38 3.75 -13.70 5.07
CA PHE A 38 4.36 -12.38 5.16
C PHE A 38 3.93 -11.62 6.43
N SER A 39 2.79 -11.94 7.04
CA SER A 39 2.39 -11.40 8.34
C SER A 39 2.94 -12.19 9.55
N SER A 40 3.74 -13.23 9.30
CA SER A 40 4.26 -14.12 10.35
C SER A 40 5.49 -13.57 11.09
N VAL A 41 5.70 -14.05 12.33
CA VAL A 41 6.85 -13.67 13.17
C VAL A 41 8.21 -13.95 12.50
N PRO A 42 8.46 -15.10 11.85
CA PRO A 42 9.72 -15.32 11.14
C PRO A 42 10.00 -14.27 10.07
N PHE A 43 8.96 -13.81 9.37
CA PHE A 43 9.11 -12.79 8.33
C PHE A 43 9.34 -11.40 8.91
N ALA A 44 8.71 -11.08 10.05
CA ALA A 44 9.06 -9.88 10.82
C ALA A 44 10.54 -9.87 11.24
N VAL A 45 11.07 -11.00 11.72
CA VAL A 45 12.50 -11.16 12.05
C VAL A 45 13.37 -10.95 10.81
N PHE A 46 12.97 -11.51 9.66
CA PHE A 46 13.66 -11.31 8.39
C PHE A 46 13.77 -9.82 8.02
N TRP A 47 12.67 -9.07 8.10
CA TRP A 47 12.69 -7.63 7.81
C TRP A 47 13.57 -6.83 8.78
N ILE A 48 13.50 -7.14 10.07
CA ILE A 48 14.35 -6.49 11.08
C ILE A 48 15.83 -6.74 10.76
N ALA A 49 16.19 -7.98 10.42
CA ALA A 49 17.57 -8.32 10.01
C ALA A 49 17.98 -7.61 8.71
N PHE A 50 17.07 -7.52 7.74
CA PHE A 50 17.30 -6.83 6.47
C PHE A 50 17.55 -5.33 6.66
N ILE A 51 16.77 -4.67 7.51
CA ILE A 51 16.97 -3.26 7.85
C ILE A 51 18.27 -3.06 8.62
N ALA A 52 18.55 -3.94 9.59
CA ALA A 52 19.76 -3.87 10.39
C ALA A 52 21.03 -3.98 9.52
N ILE A 53 21.05 -4.91 8.55
CA ILE A 53 22.19 -5.05 7.64
C ILE A 53 22.31 -3.87 6.68
N LEU A 54 21.20 -3.30 6.23
CA LEU A 54 21.18 -2.13 5.36
C LEU A 54 21.74 -0.90 6.09
N LEU A 55 21.28 -0.64 7.32
CA LEU A 55 21.81 0.43 8.18
C LEU A 55 23.30 0.20 8.49
N ALA A 56 23.68 -1.03 8.87
CA ALA A 56 25.08 -1.38 9.09
C ALA A 56 25.95 -1.12 7.86
N GLY A 57 25.43 -1.39 6.65
CA GLY A 57 26.05 -1.03 5.39
C GLY A 57 26.25 0.49 5.25
N ILE A 58 25.20 1.28 5.43
CA ILE A 58 25.26 2.76 5.33
C ILE A 58 26.35 3.33 6.26
N PHE A 59 26.41 2.88 7.52
CA PHE A 59 27.39 3.39 8.48
C PHE A 59 28.81 2.85 8.27
N SER A 60 28.96 1.60 7.82
CA SER A 60 30.28 0.98 7.60
C SER A 60 30.95 1.46 6.32
N PHE A 61 30.17 1.83 5.31
CA PHE A 61 30.63 2.37 4.04
C PHE A 61 30.42 3.89 3.99
N ARG A 62 31.16 4.65 4.81
CA ARG A 62 31.08 6.12 4.88
C ARG A 62 31.19 6.83 3.52
N ASN A 63 31.85 6.21 2.54
CA ASN A 63 31.94 6.74 1.16
C ASN A 63 30.58 6.78 0.43
N ILE A 64 29.53 6.15 0.95
CA ILE A 64 28.17 6.29 0.41
C ILE A 64 27.74 7.76 0.48
N PHE A 65 28.03 8.45 1.58
CA PHE A 65 27.64 9.86 1.78
C PHE A 65 28.37 10.84 0.85
N THR A 66 29.50 10.43 0.25
CA THR A 66 30.22 11.26 -0.73
C THR A 66 29.83 10.95 -2.18
N LYS A 67 29.01 9.93 -2.43
CA LYS A 67 28.56 9.51 -3.76
C LYS A 67 27.04 9.69 -3.87
N PRO A 68 26.57 10.79 -4.48
CA PRO A 68 25.15 11.14 -4.47
C PRO A 68 24.24 10.05 -5.07
N ALA A 69 24.68 9.38 -6.13
CA ALA A 69 23.94 8.27 -6.73
C ALA A 69 23.73 7.11 -5.75
N MET A 70 24.81 6.65 -5.12
CA MET A 70 24.77 5.54 -4.16
C MET A 70 23.97 5.89 -2.92
N PHE A 71 24.12 7.12 -2.42
CA PHE A 71 23.32 7.63 -1.30
C PHE A 71 21.84 7.63 -1.63
N ALA A 72 21.45 8.19 -2.78
CA ALA A 72 20.05 8.25 -3.22
C ALA A 72 19.41 6.86 -3.33
N MET A 73 20.12 5.88 -3.89
CA MET A 73 19.62 4.49 -3.94
C MET A 73 19.37 3.90 -2.55
N HIS A 74 20.35 3.98 -1.64
CA HIS A 74 20.24 3.36 -0.31
C HIS A 74 19.20 4.08 0.55
N PHE A 75 19.18 5.42 0.50
CA PHE A 75 18.17 6.21 1.18
C PHE A 75 16.76 5.92 0.64
N GLY A 76 16.62 5.77 -0.67
CA GLY A 76 15.36 5.35 -1.30
C GLY A 76 14.86 3.99 -0.79
N PHE A 77 15.74 3.00 -0.68
CA PHE A 77 15.37 1.69 -0.08
C PHE A 77 14.96 1.79 1.39
N VAL A 78 15.63 2.64 2.19
CA VAL A 78 15.22 2.90 3.57
C VAL A 78 13.81 3.47 3.60
N LEU A 79 13.51 4.46 2.76
CA LEU A 79 12.18 5.07 2.67
C LEU A 79 11.11 4.06 2.25
N ILE A 80 11.37 3.21 1.26
CA ILE A 80 10.43 2.16 0.85
C ILE A 80 10.09 1.25 2.04
N ILE A 81 11.12 0.77 2.75
CA ILE A 81 10.90 -0.14 3.88
C ILE A 81 10.15 0.57 5.02
N LEU A 82 10.56 1.80 5.38
CA LEU A 82 9.89 2.56 6.44
C LEU A 82 8.44 2.88 6.08
N GLY A 83 8.17 3.25 4.83
CA GLY A 83 6.82 3.49 4.32
C GLY A 83 5.96 2.22 4.40
N SER A 84 6.46 1.08 3.91
CA SER A 84 5.75 -0.19 4.00
C SER A 84 5.55 -0.67 5.44
N MET A 85 6.50 -0.40 6.35
CA MET A 85 6.36 -0.76 7.77
C MET A 85 5.37 0.11 8.53
N SER A 86 5.22 1.38 8.13
CA SER A 86 4.27 2.30 8.78
C SER A 86 2.81 1.81 8.70
N GLU A 87 2.54 0.91 7.76
CA GLU A 87 1.24 0.26 7.54
C GLU A 87 1.06 -1.04 8.35
N THR A 88 2.02 -1.43 9.19
CA THR A 88 1.88 -2.62 10.05
C THR A 88 1.00 -2.35 11.27
N GLU A 89 0.25 -3.37 11.72
CA GLU A 89 -0.67 -3.30 12.87
C GLU A 89 -0.01 -2.71 14.12
N ASN A 90 1.26 -3.06 14.38
CA ASN A 90 2.03 -2.56 15.51
C ASN A 90 2.28 -1.04 15.41
N CYS A 91 2.69 -0.54 14.25
CA CYS A 91 2.91 0.90 14.03
C CYS A 91 1.61 1.69 14.15
N ILE A 92 0.51 1.12 13.65
CA ILE A 92 -0.83 1.71 13.74
C ILE A 92 -1.30 1.77 15.19
N ALA A 93 -1.12 0.70 15.97
CA ALA A 93 -1.49 0.66 17.38
C ALA A 93 -0.71 1.71 18.20
N ILE A 94 0.58 1.90 17.88
CA ILE A 94 1.39 2.96 18.47
C ILE A 94 0.85 4.34 18.08
N ALA A 95 0.58 4.58 16.80
CA ALA A 95 0.03 5.86 16.31
C ALA A 95 -1.32 6.20 16.96
N ASP A 96 -2.20 5.20 17.14
CA ASP A 96 -3.49 5.34 17.81
C ASP A 96 -3.32 5.73 19.29
N LYS A 97 -2.34 5.14 19.98
CA LYS A 97 -1.98 5.49 21.36
C LYS A 97 -1.52 6.95 21.50
N PHE A 98 -0.93 7.52 20.45
CA PHE A 98 -0.52 8.93 20.39
C PHE A 98 -1.61 9.85 19.82
N GLY A 99 -2.82 9.35 19.53
CA GLY A 99 -3.93 10.15 19.00
C GLY A 99 -3.74 10.65 17.56
N ILE A 100 -2.75 10.11 16.84
CA ILE A 100 -2.44 10.43 15.45
C ILE A 100 -2.87 9.30 14.48
N GLY A 101 -3.53 8.26 15.01
CA GLY A 101 -3.92 7.08 14.26
C GLY A 101 -5.07 7.34 13.28
N LYS A 102 -4.82 7.10 11.99
CA LYS A 102 -5.89 6.96 10.98
C LYS A 102 -6.45 5.53 10.97
N ILE A 103 -7.69 5.39 10.50
CA ILE A 103 -8.26 4.07 10.14
C ILE A 103 -7.37 3.43 9.07
N HIS A 104 -6.67 2.35 9.38
CA HIS A 104 -5.76 1.77 8.38
C HIS A 104 -6.50 0.97 7.30
N ARG A 105 -7.35 0.05 7.73
CA ARG A 105 -8.22 -0.74 6.86
C ARG A 105 -9.54 -1.01 7.59
N GLY A 106 -10.63 -1.02 6.86
CA GLY A 106 -11.92 -1.47 7.39
C GLY A 106 -12.99 -1.47 6.33
N LYS A 107 -14.16 -1.99 6.70
CA LYS A 107 -15.32 -2.07 5.81
C LYS A 107 -16.43 -1.17 6.29
N MET A 108 -17.07 -0.50 5.34
CA MET A 108 -18.27 0.28 5.55
C MET A 108 -19.41 -0.36 4.77
N ILE A 109 -20.54 -0.58 5.44
CA ILE A 109 -21.78 -1.01 4.81
C ILE A 109 -22.61 0.25 4.56
N LEU A 110 -23.00 0.48 3.31
CA LEU A 110 -23.83 1.61 2.90
C LEU A 110 -25.10 1.12 2.21
N PHE A 111 -26.24 1.55 2.73
CA PHE A 111 -27.55 1.32 2.11
C PHE A 111 -27.88 2.46 1.14
N GLU A 112 -28.59 2.14 0.07
CA GLU A 112 -29.03 3.12 -0.93
C GLU A 112 -29.84 4.25 -0.27
N GLY A 113 -29.48 5.50 -0.59
CA GLY A 113 -30.07 6.70 0.00
C GLY A 113 -29.54 7.08 1.39
N GLN A 114 -28.75 6.22 2.05
CA GLN A 114 -28.21 6.48 3.39
C GLN A 114 -26.77 7.01 3.36
N SER A 115 -26.44 7.76 4.41
CA SER A 115 -25.08 8.21 4.70
C SER A 115 -24.51 7.52 5.93
N SER A 116 -23.23 7.17 5.91
CA SER A 116 -22.49 6.66 7.05
C SER A 116 -21.08 7.24 7.08
N ASN A 117 -20.55 7.47 8.28
CA ASN A 117 -19.13 7.71 8.52
C ASN A 117 -18.50 6.54 9.30
N ILE A 118 -19.25 5.47 9.52
CA ILE A 118 -18.88 4.36 10.40
C ILE A 118 -18.12 3.31 9.61
N VAL A 119 -16.91 3.01 10.05
CA VAL A 119 -16.05 1.98 9.46
C VAL A 119 -15.77 0.90 10.50
N ARG A 120 -16.07 -0.35 10.16
CA ARG A 120 -15.72 -1.51 10.95
C ARG A 120 -14.29 -1.92 10.59
N ALA A 121 -13.35 -1.65 11.50
CA ALA A 121 -11.96 -2.07 11.37
C ALA A 121 -11.83 -3.55 11.75
N ASP A 122 -11.44 -4.38 10.79
CA ASP A 122 -11.03 -5.78 11.00
C ASP A 122 -9.58 -5.79 11.56
N PRO A 123 -9.18 -6.74 12.44
CA PRO A 123 -9.85 -8.00 12.79
C PRO A 123 -10.69 -7.97 14.08
N TYR A 124 -10.59 -6.92 14.90
CA TYR A 124 -11.20 -6.89 16.23
C TYR A 124 -12.65 -6.38 16.26
N GLY A 125 -13.21 -5.99 15.10
CA GLY A 125 -14.56 -5.42 15.02
C GLY A 125 -14.69 -4.05 15.66
N ILE A 126 -13.56 -3.36 15.89
CA ILE A 126 -13.55 -2.01 16.44
C ILE A 126 -14.17 -1.08 15.41
N THR A 127 -15.13 -0.30 15.85
CA THR A 127 -15.80 0.67 15.00
C THR A 127 -15.10 2.02 15.13
N LYS A 128 -14.62 2.58 14.02
CA LYS A 128 -14.02 3.91 13.95
C LYS A 128 -14.85 4.80 13.02
N MET A 129 -14.80 6.11 13.25
CA MET A 129 -15.53 7.09 12.44
C MET A 129 -14.57 7.85 11.53
N LEU A 130 -14.98 8.06 10.28
CA LEU A 130 -14.36 9.01 9.38
C LEU A 130 -14.71 10.45 9.79
N PRO A 131 -13.83 11.42 9.50
CA PRO A 131 -14.10 12.84 9.74
C PRO A 131 -15.11 13.45 8.76
N PHE A 132 -15.67 12.65 7.84
CA PHE A 132 -16.67 13.02 6.84
C PHE A 132 -17.64 11.85 6.65
N SER A 133 -18.82 12.12 6.09
CA SER A 133 -19.81 11.10 5.77
C SER A 133 -19.74 10.69 4.31
N VAL A 134 -20.01 9.42 4.04
CA VAL A 134 -20.16 8.87 2.69
C VAL A 134 -21.62 8.47 2.52
N LYS A 135 -22.27 9.01 1.50
CA LYS A 135 -23.65 8.68 1.13
C LYS A 135 -23.66 7.84 -0.13
N LEU A 136 -24.45 6.77 -0.15
CA LEU A 136 -24.73 6.01 -1.35
C LEU A 136 -25.97 6.57 -2.03
N ASN A 137 -25.83 7.07 -3.26
CA ASN A 137 -26.96 7.53 -4.05
C ASN A 137 -27.61 6.38 -4.80
N ASP A 138 -26.80 5.57 -5.48
CA ASP A 138 -27.25 4.46 -6.31
C ASP A 138 -26.15 3.41 -6.40
N PHE A 139 -26.54 2.15 -6.57
CA PHE A 139 -25.62 1.07 -6.92
C PHE A 139 -26.19 0.31 -8.11
N ARG A 140 -25.35 0.02 -9.09
CA ARG A 140 -25.78 -0.65 -10.32
C ARG A 140 -24.79 -1.70 -10.77
N VAL A 141 -25.33 -2.74 -11.38
CA VAL A 141 -24.58 -3.79 -12.05
C VAL A 141 -24.78 -3.61 -13.55
N GLU A 142 -23.70 -3.34 -14.26
CA GLU A 142 -23.71 -3.27 -15.73
C GLU A 142 -23.40 -4.66 -16.27
N TYR A 143 -24.18 -5.13 -17.25
CA TYR A 143 -23.97 -6.41 -17.92
C TYR A 143 -23.53 -6.18 -19.37
N TYR A 144 -22.77 -7.13 -19.92
CA TYR A 144 -22.50 -7.15 -21.36
C TYR A 144 -23.79 -7.47 -22.13
N PRO A 145 -23.93 -6.96 -23.36
CA PRO A 145 -25.05 -7.34 -24.22
C PRO A 145 -25.03 -8.86 -24.44
N LYS A 146 -26.21 -9.49 -24.33
CA LYS A 146 -26.35 -10.92 -24.55
C LYS A 146 -25.96 -11.27 -25.99
N GLN A 147 -25.12 -12.28 -26.14
CA GLN A 147 -24.79 -12.83 -27.45
C GLN A 147 -25.85 -13.84 -27.93
N SER A 148 -26.52 -14.53 -27.00
CA SER A 148 -27.62 -15.45 -27.28
C SER A 148 -28.65 -15.45 -26.13
N PRO A 149 -29.96 -15.67 -26.39
CA PRO A 149 -30.99 -15.75 -25.35
C PRO A 149 -30.77 -16.87 -24.33
N ALA A 150 -30.04 -17.93 -24.69
CA ALA A 150 -29.77 -19.08 -23.85
C ALA A 150 -28.57 -18.88 -22.90
N GLU A 151 -27.78 -17.81 -23.08
CA GLU A 151 -26.60 -17.55 -22.24
C GLU A 151 -26.95 -16.70 -21.01
N PRO A 152 -26.34 -16.99 -19.85
CA PRO A 152 -26.47 -16.15 -18.67
C PRO A 152 -25.82 -14.78 -18.91
N ASN A 153 -26.35 -13.75 -18.23
CA ASN A 153 -25.74 -12.41 -18.29
C ASN A 153 -24.32 -12.46 -17.72
N SER A 154 -23.35 -11.94 -18.49
CA SER A 154 -21.99 -11.71 -17.99
C SER A 154 -21.89 -10.31 -17.41
N VAL A 155 -21.48 -10.20 -16.14
CA VAL A 155 -21.30 -8.91 -15.49
C VAL A 155 -20.13 -8.16 -16.13
N ARG A 156 -20.38 -6.91 -16.53
CA ARG A 156 -19.38 -5.98 -17.05
C ARG A 156 -18.75 -5.14 -15.95
N GLY A 157 -19.52 -4.72 -14.95
CA GLY A 157 -19.00 -3.92 -13.86
C GLY A 157 -20.00 -3.69 -12.74
N TYR A 158 -19.46 -3.43 -11.56
CA TYR A 158 -20.20 -3.02 -10.38
C TYR A 158 -19.85 -1.57 -10.07
N PHE A 159 -20.87 -0.73 -9.91
CA PHE A 159 -20.72 0.69 -9.68
C PHE A 159 -21.50 1.12 -8.44
N SER A 160 -20.86 1.88 -7.56
CA SER A 160 -21.48 2.55 -6.43
C SER A 160 -21.30 4.05 -6.59
N ASP A 161 -22.39 4.78 -6.84
CA ASP A 161 -22.37 6.24 -6.94
C ASP A 161 -22.50 6.85 -5.55
N VAL A 162 -21.47 7.56 -5.13
CA VAL A 162 -21.34 8.07 -3.77
C VAL A 162 -21.12 9.58 -3.73
N GLU A 163 -21.56 10.18 -2.64
CA GLU A 163 -21.29 11.56 -2.24
C GLU A 163 -20.49 11.59 -0.95
N ILE A 164 -19.46 12.43 -0.91
CA ILE A 164 -18.75 12.79 0.30
C ILE A 164 -19.38 14.07 0.85
N ILE A 165 -19.75 14.02 2.12
CA ILE A 165 -20.44 15.10 2.83
C ILE A 165 -19.55 15.55 3.99
N GLU A 166 -19.22 16.84 4.00
CA GLU A 166 -18.50 17.54 5.07
C GLU A 166 -19.30 18.77 5.49
N ASP A 167 -19.46 18.99 6.79
CA ASP A 167 -20.21 20.14 7.33
C ASP A 167 -21.58 20.36 6.67
N ALA A 168 -22.31 19.24 6.44
CA ALA A 168 -23.60 19.18 5.75
C ALA A 168 -23.60 19.59 4.26
N ASN A 169 -22.44 19.80 3.64
CA ASN A 169 -22.29 20.11 2.22
C ASN A 169 -21.72 18.92 1.44
N VAL A 170 -22.23 18.70 0.22
CA VAL A 170 -21.64 17.73 -0.70
C VAL A 170 -20.35 18.34 -1.25
N VAL A 171 -19.21 17.81 -0.81
CA VAL A 171 -17.87 18.27 -1.23
C VAL A 171 -17.33 17.50 -2.42
N ARG A 172 -17.83 16.28 -2.65
CA ARG A 172 -17.44 15.46 -3.80
C ARG A 172 -18.50 14.44 -4.17
N THR A 173 -18.69 14.24 -5.47
CA THR A 173 -19.50 13.15 -6.03
C THR A 173 -18.62 12.27 -6.92
N ALA A 174 -18.70 10.95 -6.78
CA ALA A 174 -17.90 10.03 -7.56
C ALA A 174 -18.59 8.66 -7.72
N SER A 175 -18.19 7.93 -8.76
CA SER A 175 -18.60 6.54 -8.97
C SER A 175 -17.43 5.62 -8.67
N ILE A 176 -17.59 4.74 -7.68
CA ILE A 176 -16.63 3.71 -7.30
C ILE A 176 -16.91 2.46 -8.13
N ALA A 177 -15.87 1.89 -8.74
CA ALA A 177 -15.93 0.60 -9.41
C ALA A 177 -14.72 -0.26 -9.06
N VAL A 178 -14.79 -1.57 -9.34
CA VAL A 178 -13.71 -2.54 -9.04
C VAL A 178 -12.32 -2.06 -9.51
N ASN A 179 -12.24 -1.45 -10.70
CA ASN A 179 -11.00 -0.92 -11.27
C ASN A 179 -10.87 0.61 -11.16
N LYS A 180 -11.79 1.29 -10.46
CA LYS A 180 -11.82 2.73 -10.32
C LYS A 180 -12.16 3.11 -8.87
N PRO A 181 -11.19 2.97 -7.94
CA PRO A 181 -11.40 3.37 -6.55
C PRO A 181 -11.54 4.90 -6.43
N LEU A 182 -12.30 5.34 -5.43
CA LEU A 182 -12.33 6.75 -5.03
C LEU A 182 -11.17 7.01 -4.06
N HIS A 183 -10.44 8.10 -4.27
CA HIS A 183 -9.44 8.59 -3.33
C HIS A 183 -9.87 9.91 -2.73
N TYR A 184 -9.99 10.00 -1.40
CA TYR A 184 -10.41 11.21 -0.69
C TYR A 184 -9.81 11.26 0.72
N ALA A 185 -9.32 12.42 1.16
CA ALA A 185 -8.79 12.67 2.51
C ALA A 185 -7.71 11.66 3.03
N GLY A 186 -6.91 11.10 2.11
CA GLY A 186 -5.91 10.07 2.44
C GLY A 186 -6.49 8.68 2.69
N TYR A 187 -7.64 8.41 2.05
CA TYR A 187 -8.31 7.12 2.03
C TYR A 187 -8.63 6.72 0.59
N HIS A 188 -8.43 5.44 0.29
CA HIS A 188 -8.96 4.77 -0.87
C HIS A 188 -10.22 3.99 -0.50
N PHE A 189 -11.25 4.14 -1.33
CA PHE A 189 -12.53 3.45 -1.22
C PHE A 189 -12.61 2.45 -2.38
N TYR A 190 -12.56 1.18 -2.04
CA TYR A 190 -12.61 0.05 -2.96
C TYR A 190 -13.96 -0.64 -2.89
N GLN A 191 -14.46 -1.07 -4.04
CA GLN A 191 -15.64 -1.93 -4.11
C GLN A 191 -15.27 -3.31 -3.54
N PHE A 192 -15.87 -3.70 -2.42
CA PHE A 192 -15.59 -5.00 -1.78
C PHE A 192 -16.69 -6.03 -2.05
N GLY A 193 -17.96 -5.63 -1.93
CA GLY A 193 -19.09 -6.53 -2.11
C GLY A 193 -20.40 -5.79 -2.28
N LEU A 194 -21.44 -6.52 -2.65
CA LEU A 194 -22.78 -6.00 -2.88
C LEU A 194 -23.82 -7.09 -2.61
N ASP A 195 -25.01 -6.68 -2.20
CA ASP A 195 -26.15 -7.58 -2.06
C ASP A 195 -27.19 -7.25 -3.13
N GLU A 196 -27.32 -8.14 -4.10
CA GLU A 196 -28.31 -8.03 -5.19
C GLU A 196 -29.72 -8.42 -4.74
N ASN A 197 -29.86 -9.18 -3.64
CA ASN A 197 -31.06 -9.99 -3.45
C ASN A 197 -32.01 -9.58 -2.32
N MET A 198 -31.65 -8.71 -1.37
CA MET A 198 -32.65 -8.27 -0.37
C MET A 198 -32.33 -7.01 0.45
N GLY A 199 -31.15 -6.39 0.31
CA GLY A 199 -30.76 -5.26 1.17
C GLY A 199 -30.39 -3.93 0.50
N ARG A 200 -30.30 -3.82 -0.83
CA ARG A 200 -29.87 -2.60 -1.55
C ARG A 200 -28.69 -1.88 -0.87
N TYR A 201 -27.61 -2.63 -0.63
CA TYR A 201 -26.40 -2.11 0.01
C TYR A 201 -25.13 -2.53 -0.71
N THR A 202 -24.10 -1.73 -0.51
CA THR A 202 -22.74 -1.95 -1.00
C THR A 202 -21.79 -2.02 0.19
N ILE A 203 -20.79 -2.89 0.09
CA ILE A 203 -19.68 -2.96 1.04
C ILE A 203 -18.50 -2.27 0.39
N ILE A 204 -18.05 -1.19 1.02
CA ILE A 204 -16.88 -0.43 0.60
C ILE A 204 -15.75 -0.74 1.56
N GLU A 205 -14.63 -1.21 1.03
CA GLU A 205 -13.38 -1.33 1.78
C GLU A 205 -12.66 0.01 1.75
N ILE A 206 -12.25 0.48 2.92
CA ILE A 206 -11.60 1.75 3.14
C ILE A 206 -10.18 1.47 3.61
N VAL A 207 -9.19 2.00 2.90
CA VAL A 207 -7.77 1.80 3.18
C VAL A 207 -7.07 3.15 3.24
N SER A 208 -6.32 3.42 4.32
CA SER A 208 -5.51 4.65 4.39
C SER A 208 -4.22 4.52 3.56
N ASP A 209 -3.82 5.62 2.94
CA ASP A 209 -2.61 5.73 2.10
C ASP A 209 -1.39 6.35 2.82
N THR A 210 -1.42 6.44 4.15
CA THR A 210 -0.45 7.24 4.92
C THR A 210 1.01 6.82 4.67
N GLY A 211 1.29 5.51 4.47
CA GLY A 211 2.62 5.00 4.18
C GLY A 211 3.02 5.07 2.71
N VAL A 212 2.05 5.05 1.80
CA VAL A 212 2.24 4.99 0.35
C VAL A 212 3.06 6.17 -0.17
N ILE A 213 2.85 7.38 0.37
CA ILE A 213 3.63 8.55 -0.06
C ILE A 213 5.13 8.39 0.24
N ILE A 214 5.48 7.81 1.39
CA ILE A 214 6.87 7.56 1.78
C ILE A 214 7.49 6.52 0.83
N VAL A 215 6.72 5.48 0.48
CA VAL A 215 7.13 4.46 -0.49
C VAL A 215 7.40 5.08 -1.86
N TYR A 216 6.50 5.92 -2.38
CA TYR A 216 6.68 6.58 -3.67
C TYR A 216 7.86 7.54 -3.69
N VAL A 217 8.07 8.32 -2.63
CA VAL A 217 9.27 9.13 -2.50
C VAL A 217 10.52 8.23 -2.54
N GLY A 218 10.50 7.10 -1.84
CA GLY A 218 11.58 6.12 -1.89
C GLY A 218 11.87 5.60 -3.30
N PHE A 219 10.84 5.24 -4.08
CA PHE A 219 11.00 4.83 -5.48
C PHE A 219 11.60 5.95 -6.34
N VAL A 220 11.16 7.20 -6.17
CA VAL A 220 11.74 8.36 -6.87
C VAL A 220 13.24 8.47 -6.57
N PHE A 221 13.66 8.33 -5.32
CA PHE A 221 15.08 8.33 -4.93
C PHE A 221 15.88 7.20 -5.59
N VAL A 222 15.33 5.98 -5.64
CA VAL A 222 15.97 4.84 -6.32
C VAL A 222 16.12 5.11 -7.82
N CYS A 223 15.07 5.63 -8.47
CA CYS A 223 15.09 5.98 -9.90
C CYS A 223 16.14 7.06 -10.19
N ILE A 224 16.15 8.14 -9.41
CA ILE A 224 17.13 9.24 -9.55
C ILE A 224 18.56 8.72 -9.32
N GLY A 225 18.78 7.93 -8.26
CA GLY A 225 20.09 7.36 -7.97
C GLY A 225 20.60 6.46 -9.11
N THR A 226 19.72 5.61 -9.65
CA THR A 226 20.02 4.72 -10.77
C THR A 226 20.33 5.48 -12.05
N PHE A 227 19.51 6.46 -12.38
CA PHE A 227 19.74 7.31 -13.54
C PHE A 227 21.07 8.08 -13.42
N TRP A 228 21.34 8.66 -12.25
CA TRP A 228 22.58 9.40 -11.99
C TRP A 228 23.82 8.50 -12.12
N HIS A 229 23.78 7.30 -11.56
CA HIS A 229 24.91 6.38 -11.58
C HIS A 229 25.28 5.95 -13.01
N PHE A 230 24.29 5.63 -13.83
CA PHE A 230 24.53 5.12 -15.18
C PHE A 230 24.81 6.21 -16.21
N TRP A 231 24.10 7.34 -16.15
CA TRP A 231 24.22 8.40 -17.16
C TRP A 231 25.11 9.55 -16.70
N PHE A 232 24.85 10.12 -15.52
CA PHE A 232 25.51 11.36 -15.10
C PHE A 232 26.98 11.15 -14.71
N GLU A 233 27.29 10.11 -13.91
CA GLU A 233 28.68 9.81 -13.51
C GLU A 233 29.57 9.40 -14.68
N ARG A 234 28.99 8.81 -15.73
CA ARG A 234 29.73 8.47 -16.95
C ARG A 234 30.02 9.69 -17.82
N LEU A 235 29.07 10.63 -17.91
CA LEU A 235 29.22 11.86 -18.68
C LEU A 235 30.26 12.80 -18.08
N THR A 236 30.34 12.88 -16.75
CA THR A 236 31.35 13.72 -16.07
C THR A 236 32.74 13.10 -16.15
N LYS A 237 32.89 11.78 -16.00
CA LYS A 237 34.19 11.12 -16.14
C LYS A 237 34.76 11.17 -17.56
N LYS A 238 33.92 11.08 -18.59
CA LYS A 238 34.35 11.22 -20.00
C LYS A 238 34.76 12.64 -20.38
N ARG A 239 34.40 13.66 -19.60
CA ARG A 239 34.69 15.07 -19.90
C ARG A 239 36.04 15.56 -19.37
N PHE A 240 36.74 14.72 -18.60
CA PHE A 240 38.03 15.01 -17.96
C PHE A 240 39.13 13.98 -18.29
N GLN A 241 38.94 13.19 -19.36
CA GLN A 241 39.99 12.44 -20.04
C GLN A 241 40.17 13.03 -21.43
#